data_AF-X1VKN6-F1
#
_entry.id   AF-X1VKN6-F1
#
_cell.length_a   1.000
_cell.length_b   1.000
_cell.length_c   1.000
_cell.angle_alpha   90.00
_cell.angle_beta   90.00
_cell.angle_gamma   90.00
#
_symmetry.space_group_name_H-M   'P 1'
#
loop_
_entity.id
_entity.type
_entity.pdbx_description
1 polymer ?
#
loop_
_entity_poly.entity_id
_entity_poly.type
_entity_poly.pdbx_seq_one_letter_code
_entity_poly.pdbx_strand_id
1 'polypeptide(L)'
;IKEEGVEKVEKILGIENLYSPSNFLYIHALNQALKAYHLFKKDVDYMLKDGEIIIVDEFTGRLMPGRRYSEGLHQAIEAKERVKVRDENQTLATITIQNYFRMYEKLAGMTGTALTEAAEFRHIYGLETVVILTNEPMIRKDLPDLVYKTEQVKFDNAVEDIVSRYNRGQPVLVGTISIEKSERLSNMLKRRGIPHEVLNAKYHEKEAEIIAKAGQKNSVTIATNMAGRGTDIVLGEGVVELGGLHVFGTERHES
;
A
#
# COMPACT_ATOMS: atom_id res chain seq x y z
N ILE A 1 -32.10 13.33 -27.91
CA ILE A 1 -32.07 12.91 -29.34
C ILE A 1 -33.49 13.09 -29.87
N LYS A 2 -33.69 13.73 -31.03
CA LYS A 2 -35.03 13.88 -31.62
C LYS A 2 -35.51 12.54 -32.19
N GLU A 3 -36.82 12.39 -32.40
CA GLU A 3 -37.46 11.19 -32.95
C GLU A 3 -36.78 10.67 -34.23
N GLU A 4 -36.54 11.56 -35.20
CA GLU A 4 -35.81 11.25 -36.44
C GLU A 4 -34.41 10.65 -36.20
N GLY A 5 -33.74 11.09 -35.13
CA GLY A 5 -32.42 10.59 -34.75
C GLY A 5 -32.47 9.20 -34.10
N VAL A 6 -33.55 8.90 -33.36
CA VAL A 6 -33.78 7.59 -32.76
C VAL A 6 -34.01 6.57 -33.87
N GLU A 7 -34.93 6.83 -34.80
CA GLU A 7 -35.22 5.93 -35.92
C GLU A 7 -33.97 5.65 -36.77
N LYS A 8 -33.14 6.67 -36.99
CA LYS A 8 -31.90 6.53 -37.76
C LYS A 8 -30.93 5.58 -37.06
N VAL A 9 -30.76 5.70 -35.74
CA VAL A 9 -29.87 4.83 -34.97
C VAL A 9 -30.41 3.41 -34.91
N GLU A 10 -31.71 3.24 -34.70
CA GLU A 10 -32.38 1.93 -34.70
C GLU A 10 -32.14 1.17 -36.02
N LYS A 11 -32.25 1.87 -37.16
CA LYS A 11 -31.93 1.31 -38.48
C LYS A 11 -30.44 0.95 -38.63
N ILE A 12 -29.53 1.76 -38.11
CA ILE A 12 -28.08 1.49 -38.18
C ILE A 12 -27.70 0.27 -37.34
N LEU A 13 -28.29 0.15 -36.14
CA LEU A 13 -27.99 -0.94 -35.21
C LEU A 13 -28.83 -2.21 -35.48
N GLY A 14 -29.87 -2.12 -36.30
CA GLY A 14 -30.78 -3.22 -36.59
C GLY A 14 -31.64 -3.62 -35.38
N ILE A 15 -32.05 -2.66 -34.55
CA ILE A 15 -32.85 -2.89 -33.34
C ILE A 15 -34.23 -2.24 -33.46
N GLU A 16 -35.24 -2.81 -32.83
CA GLU A 16 -36.62 -2.30 -32.89
C GLU A 16 -36.89 -1.12 -31.95
N ASN A 17 -36.21 -1.07 -30.81
CA ASN A 17 -36.40 -0.02 -29.80
C ASN A 17 -35.11 0.27 -29.04
N LEU A 18 -34.53 1.45 -29.25
CA LEU A 18 -33.30 1.91 -28.59
C LEU A 18 -33.45 2.04 -27.06
N TYR A 19 -34.66 2.30 -26.57
CA TYR A 19 -34.95 2.51 -25.15
C TYR A 19 -35.34 1.21 -24.41
N SER A 20 -35.30 0.05 -25.07
CA SER A 20 -35.46 -1.24 -24.41
C SER A 20 -34.37 -1.44 -23.34
N PRO A 21 -34.68 -2.05 -22.17
CA PRO A 21 -33.68 -2.38 -21.15
C PRO A 21 -32.49 -3.19 -21.68
N SER A 22 -32.72 -4.04 -22.70
CA SER A 22 -31.67 -4.81 -23.37
C SER A 22 -30.64 -3.96 -24.13
N ASN A 23 -31.00 -2.73 -24.49
CA ASN A 23 -30.21 -1.82 -25.33
C ASN A 23 -29.58 -0.66 -24.54
N PHE A 24 -29.59 -0.74 -23.20
CA PHE A 24 -29.06 0.30 -22.32
C PHE A 24 -27.61 0.72 -22.65
N LEU A 25 -26.76 -0.23 -23.01
CA LEU A 25 -25.37 0.06 -23.38
C LEU A 25 -25.27 0.86 -24.69
N TYR A 26 -26.12 0.59 -25.67
CA TYR A 26 -26.12 1.31 -26.95
C TYR A 26 -26.58 2.76 -26.78
N ILE A 27 -27.64 2.98 -26.01
CA ILE A 27 -28.10 4.35 -25.73
C ILE A 27 -27.08 5.14 -24.90
N HIS A 28 -26.43 4.49 -23.94
CA HIS A 28 -25.35 5.11 -23.16
C HIS A 28 -24.17 5.50 -24.07
N ALA A 29 -23.67 4.56 -24.89
CA ALA A 29 -22.57 4.81 -25.81
C ALA A 29 -22.90 5.90 -26.84
N LEU A 30 -24.12 5.90 -27.39
CA LEU A 30 -24.58 6.95 -28.31
C LEU A 30 -24.58 8.33 -27.65
N ASN A 31 -25.10 8.44 -26.43
CA ASN A 31 -25.12 9.71 -25.70
C ASN A 31 -23.70 10.22 -25.44
N GLN A 32 -22.77 9.35 -25.01
CA GLN A 32 -21.37 9.74 -24.81
C GLN A 32 -20.68 10.12 -26.12
N ALA A 33 -20.94 9.41 -27.22
CA ALA A 33 -20.41 9.74 -28.54
C ALA A 33 -20.91 11.10 -29.04
N LEU A 34 -22.21 11.38 -28.92
CA LEU A 34 -22.78 12.68 -29.28
C LEU A 34 -22.24 13.81 -28.40
N LYS A 35 -22.11 13.56 -27.08
CA LYS A 35 -21.52 14.51 -26.12
C LYS A 35 -20.08 14.83 -26.49
N ALA A 36 -19.25 13.80 -26.72
CA ALA A 36 -17.86 13.95 -27.15
C ALA A 36 -17.74 14.70 -28.49
N TYR A 37 -18.64 14.44 -29.44
CA TYR A 37 -18.58 15.05 -30.77
C TYR A 37 -19.02 16.51 -30.78
N HIS A 38 -20.10 16.85 -30.07
CA HIS A 38 -20.74 18.16 -30.16
C HIS A 38 -20.40 19.12 -29.01
N LEU A 39 -20.15 18.62 -27.81
CA LEU A 39 -19.92 19.47 -26.63
C LEU A 39 -18.44 19.62 -26.27
N PHE A 40 -17.61 18.61 -26.57
CA PHE A 40 -16.19 18.63 -26.25
C PHE A 40 -15.36 18.96 -27.49
N LYS A 41 -14.55 19.99 -27.41
CA LYS A 41 -13.71 20.50 -28.49
C LYS A 41 -12.24 20.30 -28.17
N LYS A 42 -11.52 19.83 -29.19
CA LYS A 42 -10.07 19.78 -29.18
C LYS A 42 -9.49 21.19 -29.02
N ASP A 43 -8.44 21.29 -28.23
CA ASP A 43 -7.71 22.53 -27.89
C ASP A 43 -8.54 23.55 -27.08
N VAL A 44 -9.68 23.13 -26.53
CA VAL A 44 -10.51 23.90 -25.58
C VAL A 44 -10.74 23.08 -24.31
N ASP A 45 -11.40 21.92 -24.45
CA ASP A 45 -11.77 21.06 -23.32
C ASP A 45 -10.74 19.95 -23.09
N TYR A 46 -10.03 19.55 -24.15
CA TYR A 46 -8.97 18.56 -24.09
C TYR A 46 -7.92 18.82 -25.17
N MET A 47 -6.73 18.28 -24.96
CA MET A 47 -5.65 18.26 -25.95
C MET A 47 -5.24 16.83 -26.27
N LEU A 48 -4.79 16.62 -27.51
CA LEU A 48 -4.18 15.37 -27.94
C LEU A 48 -2.66 15.50 -27.85
N LYS A 49 -2.03 14.68 -27.00
CA LYS A 49 -0.58 14.68 -26.82
C LYS A 49 -0.08 13.25 -26.69
N ASP A 50 0.93 12.88 -27.49
CA ASP A 50 1.55 11.55 -27.49
C ASP A 50 0.54 10.39 -27.66
N GLY A 51 -0.55 10.63 -28.40
CA GLY A 51 -1.63 9.66 -28.60
C GLY A 51 -2.61 9.55 -27.42
N GLU A 52 -2.53 10.45 -26.44
CA GLU A 52 -3.39 10.50 -25.26
C GLU A 52 -4.25 11.75 -25.23
N ILE A 53 -5.48 11.59 -24.73
CA ILE A 53 -6.39 12.70 -24.44
C ILE A 53 -6.06 13.26 -23.05
N ILE A 54 -5.65 14.52 -22.99
CA ILE A 54 -5.35 15.23 -21.75
C ILE A 54 -6.43 16.29 -21.52
N ILE A 55 -7.04 16.27 -20.34
CA ILE A 55 -8.07 17.23 -19.97
C ILE A 55 -7.44 18.61 -19.76
N VAL A 56 -8.09 19.65 -20.28
CA VAL A 56 -7.74 21.05 -19.99
C VAL A 56 -8.69 21.54 -18.89
N ASP A 57 -8.13 22.04 -17.80
CA ASP A 57 -8.90 22.64 -16.71
C ASP A 57 -9.59 23.93 -17.20
N GLU A 58 -10.91 23.99 -17.05
CA GLU A 58 -11.75 25.08 -17.59
C GLU A 58 -11.46 26.45 -16.96
N PHE A 59 -10.95 26.49 -15.73
CA PHE A 59 -10.69 27.73 -15.01
C PHE A 59 -9.27 28.23 -15.19
N THR A 60 -8.30 27.29 -15.21
CA THR A 60 -6.88 27.61 -15.17
C THR A 60 -6.17 27.39 -16.50
N GLY A 61 -6.78 26.68 -17.44
CA GLY A 61 -6.16 26.24 -18.70
C GLY A 61 -5.02 25.23 -18.50
N ARG A 62 -4.85 24.71 -17.28
CA ARG A 62 -3.79 23.75 -16.97
C ARG A 62 -4.14 22.38 -17.50
N LEU A 63 -3.12 21.69 -18.01
CA LEU A 63 -3.24 20.29 -18.39
C LEU A 63 -3.34 19.41 -17.15
N MET A 64 -4.30 18.48 -17.16
CA MET A 64 -4.53 17.53 -16.07
C MET A 64 -4.17 16.09 -16.50
N PRO A 65 -2.87 15.75 -16.62
CA PRO A 65 -2.44 14.40 -16.97
C PRO A 65 -2.89 13.40 -15.90
N GLY A 66 -3.28 12.20 -16.33
CA GLY A 66 -3.75 11.12 -15.45
C GLY A 66 -5.20 11.20 -15.01
N ARG A 67 -5.90 12.31 -15.27
CA ARG A 67 -7.36 12.40 -15.07
C ARG A 67 -8.11 11.97 -16.33
N ARG A 68 -9.23 11.28 -16.13
CA ARG A 68 -10.16 10.87 -17.20
C ARG A 68 -11.55 11.43 -16.93
N TYR A 69 -12.31 11.62 -18.00
CA TYR A 69 -13.72 11.99 -17.90
C TYR A 69 -14.54 10.76 -17.47
N SER A 70 -15.53 10.96 -16.63
CA SER A 70 -16.36 9.88 -16.08
C SER A 70 -17.36 9.32 -17.11
N GLU A 71 -18.00 8.20 -16.75
CA GLU A 71 -19.13 7.60 -17.47
C GLU A 71 -18.83 7.25 -18.94
N GLY A 72 -17.61 6.80 -19.25
CA GLY A 72 -17.26 6.41 -20.62
C GLY A 72 -17.05 7.58 -21.59
N LEU A 73 -17.19 8.84 -21.15
CA LEU A 73 -17.01 10.01 -22.00
C LEU A 73 -15.57 10.11 -22.52
N HIS A 74 -14.59 9.72 -21.70
CA HIS A 74 -13.18 9.80 -22.10
C HIS A 74 -12.89 8.84 -23.26
N GLN A 75 -13.43 7.62 -23.19
CA GLN A 75 -13.36 6.61 -24.24
C GLN A 75 -14.08 7.08 -25.51
N ALA A 76 -15.20 7.79 -25.37
CA ALA A 76 -15.90 8.38 -26.50
C ALA A 76 -15.07 9.47 -27.21
N ILE A 77 -14.33 10.30 -26.45
CA ILE A 77 -13.40 11.29 -27.02
C ILE A 77 -12.19 10.59 -27.65
N GLU A 78 -11.64 9.55 -27.03
CA GLU A 78 -10.57 8.73 -27.61
C GLU A 78 -11.00 8.12 -28.95
N ALA A 79 -12.21 7.57 -29.03
CA ALA A 79 -12.79 7.02 -30.25
C ALA A 79 -13.01 8.10 -31.32
N LYS A 80 -13.50 9.29 -30.92
CA LYS A 80 -13.68 10.45 -31.81
C LYS A 80 -12.36 10.89 -32.45
N GLU A 81 -11.30 10.99 -31.65
CA GLU A 81 -9.96 11.39 -32.11
C GLU A 81 -9.17 10.24 -32.75
N ARG A 82 -9.79 9.05 -32.85
CA ARG A 82 -9.21 7.84 -33.45
C ARG A 82 -7.90 7.40 -32.78
N VAL A 83 -7.78 7.64 -31.49
CA VAL A 83 -6.69 7.11 -30.67
C VAL A 83 -7.07 5.77 -30.05
N LYS A 84 -6.09 5.06 -29.51
CA LYS A 84 -6.32 3.78 -28.83
C LYS A 84 -7.22 4.02 -27.62
N VAL A 85 -8.44 3.49 -27.68
CA VAL A 85 -9.37 3.49 -26.53
C VAL A 85 -8.78 2.63 -25.43
N ARG A 86 -8.62 3.20 -24.23
CA ARG A 86 -8.07 2.47 -23.09
C ARG A 86 -9.19 1.94 -22.22
N ASP A 87 -9.06 0.68 -21.81
CA ASP A 87 -9.93 0.08 -20.81
C ASP A 87 -9.93 0.93 -19.53
N GLU A 88 -11.10 1.04 -18.91
CA GLU A 88 -11.27 1.71 -17.63
C GLU A 88 -11.66 0.66 -16.59
N ASN A 89 -10.91 0.64 -15.49
CA ASN A 89 -11.31 -0.14 -14.33
C ASN A 89 -12.45 0.60 -13.63
N GLN A 90 -13.67 0.10 -13.78
CA GLN A 90 -14.83 0.65 -13.09
C GLN A 90 -14.81 0.23 -11.62
N THR A 91 -14.85 1.21 -10.73
CA THR A 91 -15.06 0.94 -9.29
C THR A 91 -16.55 0.80 -9.03
N LEU A 92 -17.02 -0.44 -8.79
CA LEU A 92 -18.44 -0.73 -8.54
C LEU A 92 -18.90 -0.37 -7.13
N ALA A 93 -18.01 -0.50 -6.15
CA ALA A 93 -18.29 -0.21 -4.75
C ALA A 93 -17.02 0.25 -4.04
N THR A 94 -17.18 1.08 -3.00
CA THR A 94 -16.08 1.54 -2.15
C THR A 94 -16.60 1.81 -0.75
N ILE A 95 -15.81 1.42 0.26
CA ILE A 95 -16.03 1.79 1.65
C ILE A 95 -14.67 1.98 2.31
N THR A 96 -14.55 2.98 3.18
CA THR A 96 -13.36 3.18 4.01
C THR A 96 -13.36 2.15 5.15
N ILE A 97 -12.18 1.74 5.63
CA ILE A 97 -12.05 0.84 6.80
C ILE A 97 -12.81 1.39 8.02
N GLN A 98 -12.75 2.71 8.23
CA GLN A 98 -13.44 3.40 9.31
C GLN A 98 -14.96 3.15 9.24
N ASN A 99 -15.58 3.51 8.11
CA ASN A 99 -17.02 3.30 7.90
C ASN A 99 -17.42 1.83 7.94
N TYR A 100 -16.60 0.93 7.41
CA TYR A 100 -16.87 -0.51 7.46
C TYR A 100 -16.98 -1.02 8.90
N PHE A 101 -16.00 -0.70 9.76
CA PHE A 101 -16.04 -1.15 11.15
C PHE A 101 -17.12 -0.46 12.00
N ARG A 102 -17.55 0.74 11.63
CA ARG A 102 -18.68 1.44 12.30
C ARG A 102 -20.04 0.77 12.04
N MET A 103 -20.13 -0.17 11.09
CA MET A 103 -21.37 -0.91 10.83
C MET A 103 -21.64 -2.00 11.88
N TYR A 104 -20.65 -2.38 12.68
CA TYR A 104 -20.81 -3.41 13.71
C TYR A 104 -21.54 -2.83 14.93
N GLU A 105 -22.56 -3.54 15.44
CA GLU A 105 -23.29 -3.14 16.64
C GLU A 105 -22.37 -3.02 17.87
N LYS A 106 -21.37 -3.90 17.94
CA LYS A 106 -20.33 -3.90 18.98
C LYS A 106 -18.97 -4.07 18.33
N LEU A 107 -18.08 -3.13 18.62
CA LEU A 107 -16.70 -3.13 18.14
C LEU A 107 -15.73 -3.18 19.33
N ALA A 108 -14.66 -3.96 19.18
CA ALA A 108 -13.55 -4.03 20.11
C ALA A 108 -12.26 -4.36 19.34
N GLY A 109 -11.10 -4.03 19.90
CA GLY A 109 -9.80 -4.31 19.31
C GLY A 109 -8.73 -4.53 20.36
N MET A 110 -7.62 -5.15 19.96
CA MET A 110 -6.46 -5.40 20.83
C MET A 110 -5.16 -5.16 20.06
N THR A 111 -4.19 -4.53 20.73
CA THR A 111 -2.84 -4.28 20.20
C THR A 111 -1.90 -3.89 21.35
N GLY A 112 -0.59 -4.04 21.16
CA GLY A 112 0.41 -3.62 22.13
C GLY A 112 0.71 -2.11 22.14
N THR A 113 0.22 -1.34 21.15
CA THR A 113 0.64 0.05 20.91
C THR A 113 -0.51 1.04 20.73
N ALA A 114 -1.69 0.80 21.31
CA ALA A 114 -2.86 1.69 21.12
C ALA A 114 -2.81 3.00 21.89
N LEU A 115 -2.00 3.11 22.95
CA LEU A 115 -2.10 4.22 23.90
C LEU A 115 -1.76 5.58 23.28
N THR A 116 -0.80 5.64 22.36
CA THR A 116 -0.42 6.88 21.67
C THR A 116 -1.56 7.39 20.78
N GLU A 117 -2.30 6.46 20.15
CA GLU A 117 -3.41 6.76 19.25
C GLU A 117 -4.80 6.68 19.91
N ALA A 118 -4.85 6.70 21.26
CA ALA A 118 -6.10 6.55 22.00
C ALA A 118 -7.13 7.63 21.64
N ALA A 119 -6.67 8.85 21.34
CA ALA A 119 -7.54 9.94 20.90
C ALA A 119 -8.20 9.64 19.54
N GLU A 120 -7.46 9.04 18.61
CA GLU A 120 -7.98 8.65 17.30
C GLU A 120 -9.01 7.52 17.44
N PHE A 121 -8.72 6.48 18.22
CA PHE A 121 -9.66 5.39 18.47
C PHE A 121 -10.98 5.88 19.09
N ARG A 122 -10.89 6.80 20.05
CA ARG A 122 -12.07 7.41 20.67
C ARG A 122 -12.85 8.26 19.68
N HIS A 123 -12.17 9.08 18.88
CA HIS A 123 -12.82 10.01 17.95
C HIS A 123 -13.50 9.29 16.78
N ILE A 124 -12.81 8.32 16.15
CA ILE A 124 -13.28 7.65 14.93
C ILE A 124 -14.25 6.52 15.26
N TYR A 125 -13.95 5.72 16.29
CA TYR A 125 -14.66 4.48 16.59
C TYR A 125 -15.44 4.50 17.91
N GLY A 126 -15.32 5.55 18.72
CA GLY A 126 -15.92 5.58 20.06
C GLY A 126 -15.28 4.58 21.03
N LEU A 127 -14.06 4.12 20.75
CA LEU A 127 -13.38 3.10 21.56
C LEU A 127 -12.47 3.76 22.58
N GLU A 128 -12.59 3.34 23.84
CA GLU A 128 -11.62 3.67 24.87
C GLU A 128 -10.44 2.70 24.85
N THR A 129 -9.25 3.21 25.11
CA THR A 129 -8.04 2.40 25.23
C THR A 129 -7.78 2.06 26.68
N VAL A 130 -7.70 0.76 26.98
CA VAL A 130 -7.35 0.25 28.31
C VAL A 130 -5.99 -0.42 28.24
N VAL A 131 -5.06 0.00 29.10
CA VAL A 131 -3.74 -0.62 29.22
C VAL A 131 -3.85 -1.83 30.14
N ILE A 132 -3.65 -3.02 29.59
CA ILE A 132 -3.57 -4.26 30.36
C ILE A 132 -2.13 -4.43 30.86
N LEU A 133 -1.97 -4.77 32.15
CA LEU A 133 -0.67 -5.02 32.74
C LEU A 133 -0.01 -6.24 32.10
N THR A 134 1.32 -6.21 31.98
CA THR A 134 2.09 -7.34 31.48
C THR A 134 2.03 -8.50 32.47
N ASN A 135 2.06 -9.74 31.96
CA ASN A 135 2.07 -10.94 32.81
C ASN A 135 3.32 -11.01 33.71
N GLU A 136 4.46 -10.57 33.18
CA GLU A 136 5.74 -10.50 33.88
C GLU A 136 6.32 -9.07 33.83
N PRO A 137 7.22 -8.70 34.76
CA PRO A 137 7.93 -7.42 34.70
C PRO A 137 8.72 -7.25 33.40
N MET A 138 8.55 -6.10 32.75
CA MET A 138 9.27 -5.77 31.52
C MET A 138 10.71 -5.33 31.84
N ILE A 139 11.69 -6.17 31.47
CA ILE A 139 13.13 -5.96 31.75
C ILE A 139 13.96 -5.61 30.50
N ARG A 140 13.32 -5.38 29.34
CA ARG A 140 14.00 -5.04 28.09
C ARG A 140 14.71 -3.69 28.25
N LYS A 141 15.94 -3.63 27.77
CA LYS A 141 16.74 -2.39 27.75
C LYS A 141 16.53 -1.67 26.42
N ASP A 142 15.73 -0.62 26.44
CA ASP A 142 15.56 0.28 25.30
C ASP A 142 16.72 1.28 25.27
N LEU A 143 17.57 1.19 24.23
CA LEU A 143 18.74 2.03 24.06
C LEU A 143 18.37 3.34 23.37
N PRO A 144 19.10 4.45 23.63
CA PRO A 144 18.87 5.70 22.93
C PRO A 144 19.21 5.57 21.44
N ASP A 145 18.57 6.41 20.62
CA ASP A 145 18.83 6.45 19.18
C ASP A 145 20.27 6.86 18.88
N LEU A 146 20.86 6.21 17.87
CA LEU A 146 22.15 6.60 17.31
C LEU A 146 21.92 7.36 16.00
N VAL A 147 22.28 8.65 15.99
CA VAL A 147 22.10 9.54 14.83
C VAL A 147 23.42 9.70 14.11
N TYR A 148 23.41 9.43 12.80
CA TYR A 148 24.60 9.51 11.94
C TYR A 148 24.43 10.58 10.86
N LYS A 149 25.55 11.17 10.43
CA LYS A 149 25.57 12.23 9.42
C LYS A 149 25.12 11.77 8.04
N THR A 150 25.42 10.52 7.68
CA THR A 150 25.07 9.95 6.38
C THR A 150 24.49 8.55 6.54
N GLU A 151 23.65 8.16 5.59
CA GLU A 151 23.06 6.83 5.58
C GLU A 151 24.13 5.75 5.42
N GLN A 152 25.17 5.97 4.62
CA GLN A 152 26.26 5.00 4.46
C GLN A 152 26.92 4.68 5.81
N VAL A 153 27.29 5.71 6.59
CA VAL A 153 27.90 5.51 7.91
C VAL A 153 26.94 4.78 8.85
N LYS A 154 25.65 5.08 8.80
CA LYS A 154 24.62 4.37 9.58
C LYS A 154 24.62 2.87 9.27
N PHE A 155 24.56 2.49 7.99
CA PHE A 155 24.53 1.08 7.59
C PHE A 155 25.86 0.37 7.88
N ASP A 156 27.01 1.03 7.72
CA ASP A 156 28.31 0.45 8.06
C ASP A 156 28.38 0.14 9.57
N ASN A 157 27.94 1.07 10.42
CA ASN A 157 27.90 0.85 11.88
C ASN A 157 26.87 -0.24 12.27
N ALA A 158 25.71 -0.26 11.62
CA ALA A 158 24.71 -1.30 11.84
C ALA A 158 25.28 -2.70 11.53
N VAL A 159 26.01 -2.84 10.42
CA VAL A 159 26.65 -4.11 10.05
C VAL A 159 27.72 -4.51 11.06
N GLU A 160 28.54 -3.59 11.55
CA GLU A 160 29.54 -3.89 12.59
C GLU A 160 28.88 -4.36 13.90
N ASP A 161 27.77 -3.75 14.33
CA ASP A 161 27.05 -4.21 15.53
C ASP A 161 26.44 -5.60 15.32
N ILE A 162 25.81 -5.85 14.16
CA ILE A 162 25.27 -7.17 13.80
C ILE A 162 26.39 -8.22 13.81
N VAL A 163 27.54 -7.94 13.20
CA VAL A 163 28.70 -8.85 13.18
C VAL A 163 29.20 -9.12 14.61
N SER A 164 29.31 -8.10 15.45
CA SER A 164 29.75 -8.23 16.85
C SER A 164 28.79 -9.10 17.69
N ARG A 165 27.49 -8.98 17.45
CA ARG A 165 26.44 -9.78 18.12
C ARG A 165 26.37 -11.21 17.61
N TYR A 166 26.49 -11.38 16.29
CA TYR A 166 26.58 -12.69 15.67
C TYR A 166 27.79 -13.46 16.22
N ASN A 167 28.97 -12.85 16.26
CA ASN A 167 30.20 -13.51 16.73
C ASN A 167 30.15 -13.95 18.21
N ARG A 168 29.34 -13.29 19.05
CA ARG A 168 29.11 -13.70 20.45
C ARG A 168 27.92 -14.66 20.62
N GLY A 169 27.17 -14.95 19.56
CA GLY A 169 26.02 -15.83 19.58
C GLY A 169 24.65 -15.16 19.75
N GLN A 170 24.59 -13.86 19.97
CA GLN A 170 23.34 -13.18 20.29
C GLN A 170 22.46 -13.04 19.02
N PRO A 171 21.19 -13.47 19.06
CA PRO A 171 20.28 -13.29 17.93
C PRO A 171 19.96 -11.82 17.67
N VAL A 172 19.80 -11.48 16.39
CA VAL A 172 19.50 -10.12 15.94
C VAL A 172 18.30 -10.11 14.99
N LEU A 173 17.31 -9.29 15.30
CA LEU A 173 16.20 -8.94 14.42
C LEU A 173 16.36 -7.50 13.95
N VAL A 174 16.49 -7.29 12.64
CA VAL A 174 16.68 -5.98 12.03
C VAL A 174 15.42 -5.54 11.29
N GLY A 175 14.79 -4.46 11.73
CA GLY A 175 13.65 -3.83 11.05
C GLY A 175 14.09 -2.79 10.02
N THR A 176 13.59 -2.89 8.79
CA THR A 176 13.75 -1.87 7.74
C THR A 176 12.39 -1.41 7.21
N ILE A 177 12.34 -0.27 6.53
CA ILE A 177 11.09 0.29 5.96
C ILE A 177 10.86 -0.08 4.49
N SER A 178 11.86 -0.63 3.80
CA SER A 178 11.76 -0.91 2.37
C SER A 178 12.58 -2.14 1.97
N ILE A 179 12.10 -2.82 0.94
CA ILE A 179 12.76 -4.00 0.37
C ILE A 179 14.17 -3.61 -0.11
N GLU A 180 14.32 -2.45 -0.73
CA GLU A 180 15.62 -1.93 -1.19
C GLU A 180 16.65 -1.85 -0.05
N LYS A 181 16.24 -1.34 1.12
CA LYS A 181 17.13 -1.24 2.29
C LYS A 181 17.44 -2.61 2.88
N SER A 182 16.47 -3.52 2.90
CA SER A 182 16.69 -4.91 3.31
C SER A 182 17.70 -5.62 2.40
N GLU A 183 17.57 -5.49 1.07
CA GLU A 183 18.50 -6.08 0.11
C GLU A 183 19.89 -5.44 0.20
N ARG A 184 19.96 -4.12 0.41
CA ARG A 184 21.24 -3.43 0.65
C ARG A 184 21.95 -3.99 1.89
N LEU A 185 21.25 -4.09 3.01
CA LEU A 185 21.81 -4.65 4.25
C LEU A 185 22.19 -6.13 4.07
N SER A 186 21.34 -6.91 3.43
CA SER A 186 21.60 -8.32 3.10
C SER A 186 22.92 -8.47 2.32
N ASN A 187 23.12 -7.65 1.29
CA ASN A 187 24.36 -7.67 0.51
C ASN A 187 25.60 -7.28 1.33
N MET A 188 25.47 -6.31 2.24
CA MET A 188 26.57 -5.93 3.15
C MET A 188 26.93 -7.07 4.12
N LEU A 189 25.93 -7.76 4.68
CA LEU A 189 26.14 -8.91 5.56
C LEU A 189 26.73 -10.12 4.83
N LYS A 190 26.30 -10.39 3.59
CA LYS A 190 26.89 -11.45 2.73
C LYS A 190 28.38 -11.22 2.50
N ARG A 191 28.81 -9.97 2.25
CA ARG A 191 30.24 -9.60 2.10
C ARG A 191 31.06 -9.83 3.37
N ARG A 192 30.41 -9.82 4.54
CA ARG A 192 31.03 -10.11 5.84
C ARG A 192 30.92 -11.58 6.24
N GLY A 193 30.32 -12.42 5.40
CA GLY A 193 30.16 -13.86 5.66
C GLY A 193 29.14 -14.20 6.75
N ILE A 194 28.18 -13.30 7.02
CA ILE A 194 27.15 -13.51 8.05
C ILE A 194 25.91 -14.16 7.42
N PRO A 195 25.56 -15.41 7.79
CA PRO A 195 24.30 -16.04 7.42
C PRO A 195 23.11 -15.26 7.99
N HIS A 196 22.09 -15.01 7.19
CA HIS A 196 20.90 -14.28 7.61
C HIS A 196 19.72 -14.60 6.71
N GLU A 197 18.53 -14.35 7.23
CA GLU A 197 17.25 -14.48 6.53
C GLU A 197 16.65 -13.11 6.24
N VAL A 198 15.93 -12.97 5.12
CA VAL A 198 15.25 -11.73 4.72
C VAL A 198 13.76 -11.97 4.52
N LEU A 199 12.94 -11.24 5.26
CA LEU A 199 11.48 -11.30 5.22
C LEU A 199 10.94 -10.02 4.57
N ASN A 200 10.19 -10.19 3.48
CA ASN A 200 9.74 -9.09 2.62
C ASN A 200 8.21 -8.96 2.57
N ALA A 201 7.48 -9.56 3.52
CA ALA A 201 6.02 -9.56 3.61
C ALA A 201 5.32 -10.11 2.35
N LYS A 202 5.98 -11.04 1.63
CA LYS A 202 5.44 -11.66 0.40
C LYS A 202 4.79 -13.01 0.66
N TYR A 203 5.33 -13.79 1.60
CA TYR A 203 4.89 -15.17 1.85
C TYR A 203 4.67 -15.40 3.34
N HIS A 204 3.54 -14.93 3.87
CA HIS A 204 3.27 -14.90 5.31
C HIS A 204 3.48 -16.24 6.03
N GLU A 205 3.03 -17.36 5.46
CA GLU A 205 3.14 -18.69 6.10
C GLU A 205 4.60 -19.14 6.24
N LYS A 206 5.40 -19.01 5.17
CA LYS A 206 6.84 -19.34 5.20
C LYS A 206 7.63 -18.37 6.08
N GLU A 207 7.27 -17.09 6.04
CA GLU A 207 7.91 -16.06 6.86
C GLU A 207 7.65 -16.29 8.35
N ALA A 208 6.47 -16.82 8.72
CA ALA A 208 6.15 -17.21 10.09
C ALA A 208 7.08 -18.33 10.62
N GLU A 209 7.38 -19.35 9.81
CA GLU A 209 8.31 -20.42 10.19
C GLU A 209 9.74 -19.91 10.39
N ILE A 210 10.15 -18.92 9.61
CA ILE A 210 11.48 -18.31 9.69
C ILE A 210 11.57 -17.41 10.91
N ILE A 211 10.60 -16.50 11.10
CA ILE A 211 10.62 -15.54 12.22
C ILE A 211 10.52 -16.24 13.58
N ALA A 212 9.81 -17.37 13.68
CA ALA A 212 9.74 -18.18 14.89
C ALA A 212 11.14 -18.68 15.35
N LYS A 213 12.10 -18.78 14.41
CA LYS A 213 13.50 -19.17 14.69
C LYS A 213 14.44 -17.97 14.86
N ALA A 214 13.94 -16.74 14.80
CA ALA A 214 14.75 -15.53 14.96
C ALA A 214 15.35 -15.40 16.37
N GLY A 215 14.76 -16.05 17.38
CA GLY A 215 15.23 -16.05 18.77
C GLY A 215 16.33 -17.07 19.07
N GLN A 216 16.81 -17.82 18.07
CA GLN A 216 17.83 -18.87 18.26
C GLN A 216 19.25 -18.31 18.19
N LYS A 217 20.19 -18.95 18.89
CA LYS A 217 21.60 -18.54 18.90
C LYS A 217 22.17 -18.40 17.48
N ASN A 218 22.94 -17.35 17.23
CA ASN A 218 23.47 -16.96 15.89
C ASN A 218 22.41 -16.64 14.82
N SER A 219 21.13 -16.46 15.17
CA SER A 219 20.12 -16.09 14.18
C SER A 219 20.22 -14.61 13.82
N VAL A 220 20.20 -14.29 12.53
CA VAL A 220 20.12 -12.92 12.02
C VAL A 220 18.96 -12.85 11.05
N THR A 221 17.96 -12.03 11.35
CA THR A 221 16.76 -11.88 10.54
C THR A 221 16.54 -10.43 10.18
N ILE A 222 16.36 -10.13 8.90
CA ILE A 222 16.01 -8.81 8.39
C ILE A 222 14.53 -8.82 8.04
N ALA A 223 13.73 -7.95 8.65
CA ALA A 223 12.30 -7.85 8.46
C ALA A 223 11.91 -6.49 7.87
N THR A 224 11.36 -6.51 6.66
CA THR A 224 10.84 -5.31 6.00
C THR A 224 9.42 -5.00 6.50
N ASN A 225 9.14 -3.78 6.96
CA ASN A 225 7.81 -3.31 7.37
C ASN A 225 7.07 -4.27 8.32
N MET A 226 7.72 -4.72 9.39
CA MET A 226 7.17 -5.68 10.35
C MET A 226 6.75 -7.03 9.72
N ALA A 227 7.46 -7.50 8.68
CA ALA A 227 7.29 -8.87 8.19
C ALA A 227 7.44 -9.88 9.34
N GLY A 228 6.55 -10.88 9.40
CA GLY A 228 6.44 -11.80 10.53
C GLY A 228 5.58 -11.29 11.70
N ARG A 229 4.84 -10.19 11.54
CA ARG A 229 3.90 -9.67 12.55
C ARG A 229 2.90 -10.74 12.98
N GLY A 230 2.77 -10.93 14.30
CA GLY A 230 1.82 -11.86 14.90
C GLY A 230 2.42 -13.22 15.26
N THR A 231 3.65 -13.53 14.83
CA THR A 231 4.38 -14.71 15.27
C THR A 231 5.29 -14.34 16.43
N ASP A 232 5.19 -15.08 17.54
CA ASP A 232 6.04 -14.87 18.71
C ASP A 232 7.48 -15.38 18.47
N ILE A 233 8.46 -14.67 19.04
CA ILE A 233 9.88 -15.01 18.91
C ILE A 233 10.38 -15.50 20.26
N VAL A 234 10.27 -16.81 20.47
CA VAL A 234 10.74 -17.46 21.69
C VAL A 234 12.26 -17.58 21.68
N LEU A 235 12.90 -17.24 22.79
CA LEU A 235 14.34 -17.33 22.95
C LEU A 235 14.78 -18.79 23.03
N GLY A 236 15.81 -19.14 22.25
CA GLY A 236 16.45 -20.45 22.29
C GLY A 236 17.29 -20.69 23.55
N GLU A 237 17.76 -21.92 23.71
CA GLU A 237 18.64 -22.32 24.81
C GLU A 237 19.94 -21.49 24.81
N GLY A 238 20.34 -21.00 25.98
CA GLY A 238 21.58 -20.23 26.15
C GLY A 238 21.53 -18.78 25.64
N VAL A 239 20.39 -18.30 25.12
CA VAL A 239 20.25 -16.95 24.55
C VAL A 239 20.01 -15.90 25.63
N VAL A 240 19.39 -16.27 26.74
CA VAL A 240 19.11 -15.36 27.86
C VAL A 240 20.42 -14.82 28.45
N GLU A 241 21.42 -15.68 28.60
CA GLU A 241 22.76 -15.37 29.09
C GLU A 241 23.54 -14.45 28.13
N LEU A 242 23.17 -14.44 26.85
CA LEU A 242 23.73 -13.56 25.82
C LEU A 242 23.06 -12.18 25.79
N GLY A 243 22.07 -11.95 26.66
CA GLY A 243 21.30 -10.70 26.74
C GLY A 243 19.99 -10.71 25.96
N GLY A 244 19.51 -11.88 25.54
CA GLY A 244 18.25 -12.03 24.80
C GLY A 244 18.32 -11.61 23.34
N LEU A 245 17.16 -11.51 22.69
CA LEU A 245 17.03 -11.01 21.31
C LEU A 245 17.41 -9.54 21.24
N HIS A 246 18.33 -9.19 20.36
CA HIS A 246 18.61 -7.80 20.03
C HIS A 246 17.73 -7.34 18.87
N VAL A 247 16.91 -6.32 19.08
CA VAL A 247 16.09 -5.71 18.03
C VAL A 247 16.75 -4.41 17.59
N PHE A 248 16.95 -4.28 16.27
CA PHE A 248 17.63 -3.17 15.64
C PHE A 248 16.70 -2.50 14.63
N GLY A 249 16.41 -1.21 14.78
CA GLY A 249 15.70 -0.43 13.77
C GLY A 249 16.69 0.32 12.88
N THR A 250 16.63 0.14 11.54
CA THR A 250 17.49 0.91 10.63
C THR A 250 17.09 2.38 10.51
N GLU A 251 15.88 2.73 10.96
CA GLU A 251 15.31 4.08 11.00
C GLU A 251 14.01 4.10 11.82
N ARG A 252 13.49 5.29 12.09
CA ARG A 252 12.17 5.49 12.70
C ARG A 252 11.09 5.56 11.62
N HIS A 253 9.94 4.96 11.90
CA HIS A 253 8.74 5.15 11.10
C HIS A 253 8.11 6.51 11.41
N GLU A 254 7.45 7.10 10.41
CA GLU A 254 6.47 8.16 10.65
C GLU A 254 5.26 7.49 11.32
N SER A 255 4.91 7.94 12.52
CA SER A 255 3.71 7.55 13.25
C SER A 255 3.03 8.82 13.71
#